data_AF-A0A0F9T2M8-F1
#
_entry.id   AF-A0A0F9T2M8-F1
#
_cell.length_a   1.000
_cell.length_b   1.000
_cell.length_c   1.000
_cell.angle_alpha   90.00
_cell.angle_beta   90.00
_cell.angle_gamma   90.00
#
_symmetry.space_group_name_H-M   'P 1'
#
loop_
_entity.id
_entity.type
_entity.pdbx_description
1 polymer ?
#
loop_
_entity_poly.entity_id
_entity_poly.type
_entity_poly.pdbx_seq_one_letter_code
_entity_poly.pdbx_strand_id
1 'polypeptide(L)'
;MTSARSSCWPTGGRRERGKMNETVETRDITQEEIASLSRHLKKHKEGLWGKSYQVMPTLVHTVFGDGGQLISLEPTNSRPWYYLILAPSNIESLADALEFVSENEEAIFQSIEEMYGNFDDDDDDDNADLDGSMPLNIGSGYTCGYFDNYKKEKSATPVSQKS
;
A
#
# COMPACT_ATOMS: atom_id res chain seq x y z
N MET A 1 9.34 45.23 -38.09
CA MET A 1 9.61 43.77 -38.07
C MET A 1 9.53 43.31 -36.63
N THR A 2 8.37 42.81 -36.18
CA THR A 2 8.20 42.24 -34.84
C THR A 2 7.36 40.98 -34.97
N SER A 3 8.05 39.84 -34.91
CA SER A 3 7.45 38.51 -35.05
C SER A 3 6.94 38.04 -33.69
N ALA A 4 5.62 38.05 -33.50
CA ALA A 4 4.98 37.50 -32.31
C ALA A 4 4.91 35.97 -32.41
N ARG A 5 5.61 35.26 -31.52
CA ARG A 5 5.49 33.81 -31.34
C ARG A 5 4.29 33.53 -30.43
N SER A 6 3.23 33.01 -31.03
CA SER A 6 2.05 32.50 -30.32
C SER A 6 2.37 31.15 -29.70
N SER A 7 2.50 31.10 -28.38
CA SER A 7 2.66 29.86 -27.61
C SER A 7 1.29 29.22 -27.39
N CYS A 8 0.92 28.28 -28.26
CA CYS A 8 -0.18 27.34 -28.02
C CYS A 8 0.24 26.36 -26.93
N TRP A 9 -0.28 26.56 -25.71
CA TRP A 9 -0.23 25.53 -24.68
C TRP A 9 -1.33 24.50 -24.99
N PRO A 10 -1.02 23.20 -25.04
CA PRO A 10 -2.05 22.19 -25.20
C PRO A 10 -2.94 22.20 -23.96
N THR A 11 -4.20 22.56 -24.13
CA THR A 11 -5.26 22.37 -23.13
C THR A 11 -5.37 20.88 -22.85
N GLY A 12 -4.75 20.46 -21.74
CA GLY A 12 -4.80 19.10 -21.24
C GLY A 12 -6.26 18.65 -21.10
N GLY A 13 -6.61 17.59 -21.82
CA GLY A 13 -7.91 16.95 -21.71
C GLY A 13 -8.14 16.55 -20.26
N ARG A 14 -9.14 17.18 -19.65
CA ARG A 14 -9.65 16.86 -18.32
C ARG A 14 -10.16 15.42 -18.39
N ARG A 15 -9.34 14.46 -17.96
CA ARG A 15 -9.77 13.06 -17.82
C ARG A 15 -10.99 13.06 -16.91
N GLU A 16 -12.12 12.61 -17.46
CA GLU A 16 -13.34 12.43 -16.69
C GLU A 16 -13.02 11.44 -15.58
N ARG A 17 -13.04 11.92 -14.33
CA ARG A 17 -12.98 11.07 -13.14
C ARG A 17 -14.26 10.25 -13.13
N GLY A 18 -14.19 9.06 -13.72
CA GLY A 18 -15.25 8.06 -13.66
C GLY A 18 -15.57 7.80 -12.20
N LYS A 19 -16.86 7.80 -11.86
CA LYS A 19 -17.37 7.48 -10.53
C LYS A 19 -16.95 6.05 -10.18
N MET A 20 -15.89 5.90 -9.41
CA MET A 20 -15.43 4.62 -8.89
C MET A 20 -15.75 4.60 -7.40
N ASN A 21 -16.99 4.21 -7.10
CA ASN A 21 -17.39 3.77 -5.76
C ASN A 21 -17.75 2.28 -5.87
N GLU A 22 -16.95 1.52 -6.62
CA GLU A 22 -17.02 0.08 -6.58
C GLU A 22 -16.36 -0.33 -5.28
N THR A 23 -17.16 -0.81 -4.33
CA THR A 23 -16.66 -1.38 -3.08
C THR A 23 -15.63 -2.45 -3.42
N VAL A 24 -14.37 -2.20 -3.11
CA VAL A 24 -13.28 -3.14 -3.40
C VAL A 24 -13.59 -4.43 -2.65
N GLU A 25 -13.63 -5.54 -3.39
CA GLU A 25 -13.84 -6.86 -2.79
C GLU A 25 -12.67 -7.17 -1.84
N THR A 26 -13.00 -7.47 -0.58
CA THR A 26 -12.04 -7.88 0.45
C THR A 26 -12.20 -9.36 0.75
N ARG A 27 -11.09 -10.07 0.90
CA ARG A 27 -11.08 -11.47 1.35
C ARG A 27 -9.89 -11.75 2.25
N ASP A 28 -9.96 -12.85 2.99
CA ASP A 28 -8.81 -13.35 3.75
C ASP A 28 -7.74 -13.96 2.85
N ILE A 29 -6.49 -13.82 3.27
CA ILE A 29 -5.33 -14.41 2.63
C ILE A 29 -5.30 -15.92 2.86
N THR A 30 -4.93 -16.68 1.83
CA THR A 30 -4.77 -18.13 1.92
C THR A 30 -3.38 -18.52 2.41
N GLN A 31 -3.25 -19.70 3.03
CA GLN A 31 -1.94 -20.22 3.48
C GLN A 31 -0.92 -20.38 2.35
N GLU A 32 -1.38 -20.68 1.12
CA GLU A 32 -0.51 -20.79 -0.05
C GLU A 32 0.09 -19.44 -0.46
N GLU A 33 -0.71 -18.37 -0.35
CA GLU A 33 -0.26 -17.00 -0.60
C GLU A 33 0.77 -16.57 0.44
N ILE A 34 0.51 -16.85 1.73
CA ILE A 34 1.47 -16.59 2.81
C ILE A 34 2.79 -17.34 2.57
N ALA A 35 2.72 -18.63 2.21
CA ALA A 35 3.90 -19.45 1.97
C ALA A 35 4.76 -18.88 0.82
N SER A 36 4.13 -18.37 -0.22
CA SER A 36 4.82 -17.77 -1.35
C SER A 36 5.37 -16.37 -1.01
N LEU A 37 4.73 -15.61 -0.10
CA LEU A 37 5.22 -14.32 0.42
C LEU A 37 6.34 -14.46 1.46
N SER A 38 6.62 -15.65 1.96
CA SER A 38 7.64 -15.91 3.00
C SER A 38 9.03 -15.33 2.71
N ARG A 39 9.38 -15.12 1.43
CA ARG A 39 10.64 -14.46 1.03
C ARG A 39 10.68 -12.99 1.45
N HIS A 40 9.56 -12.28 1.35
CA HIS A 40 9.42 -10.86 1.69
C HIS A 40 9.23 -10.62 3.20
N LEU A 41 8.80 -11.65 3.94
CA LEU A 41 8.60 -11.58 5.40
C LEU A 41 9.89 -11.78 6.22
N LYS A 42 11.05 -11.82 5.55
CA LYS A 42 12.32 -12.02 6.25
C LYS A 42 12.75 -10.77 6.99
N LYS A 43 12.95 -10.92 8.30
CA LYS A 43 13.57 -9.90 9.14
C LYS A 43 14.96 -9.57 8.60
N HIS A 44 15.26 -8.29 8.48
CA HIS A 44 16.56 -7.81 8.03
C HIS A 44 16.97 -6.59 8.85
N LYS A 45 18.26 -6.24 8.78
CA LYS A 45 18.80 -5.07 9.47
C LYS A 45 19.00 -3.97 8.46
N GLU A 46 18.48 -2.79 8.76
CA GLU A 46 18.68 -1.60 7.95
C GLU A 46 19.32 -0.48 8.76
N GLY A 47 20.13 0.33 8.09
CA GLY A 47 20.74 1.52 8.66
C GLY A 47 19.87 2.74 8.39
N LEU A 48 19.06 3.16 9.36
CA LEU A 48 18.26 4.38 9.27
C LEU A 48 18.87 5.44 10.20
N TRP A 49 19.09 6.65 9.68
CA TRP A 49 19.65 7.78 10.45
C TRP A 49 20.93 7.45 11.25
N GLY A 50 21.81 6.63 10.68
CA GLY A 50 23.08 6.24 11.32
C GLY A 50 22.96 5.23 12.46
N LYS A 51 21.77 4.67 12.71
CA LYS A 51 21.55 3.57 13.66
C LYS A 51 21.07 2.32 12.90
N SER A 52 21.45 1.14 13.40
CA SER A 52 20.97 -0.13 12.84
C SER A 52 19.66 -0.51 13.53
N TYR A 53 18.62 -0.73 12.74
CA TYR A 53 17.32 -1.16 13.17
C TYR A 53 17.04 -2.57 12.67
N GLN A 54 16.32 -3.36 13.46
CA GLN A 54 15.74 -4.62 13.00
C GLN A 54 14.37 -4.32 12.40
N VAL A 55 14.29 -4.43 11.08
CA VAL A 55 13.05 -4.26 10.32
C VAL A 55 12.29 -5.57 10.32
N MET A 56 11.01 -5.50 10.69
CA MET A 56 10.11 -6.64 10.69
C MET A 56 8.94 -6.35 9.74
N PRO A 57 8.97 -6.91 8.52
CA PRO A 57 7.86 -6.82 7.59
C PRO A 57 6.65 -7.53 8.17
N THR A 58 5.50 -6.89 8.09
CA THR A 58 4.26 -7.38 8.70
C THR A 58 3.21 -7.57 7.61
N LEU A 59 2.70 -8.78 7.44
CA LEU A 59 1.71 -9.08 6.40
C LEU A 59 0.30 -8.80 6.89
N VAL A 60 -0.42 -7.97 6.16
CA VAL A 60 -1.87 -7.77 6.36
C VAL A 60 -2.59 -8.98 5.78
N HIS A 61 -3.41 -9.67 6.58
CA HIS A 61 -4.16 -10.85 6.15
C HIS A 61 -5.34 -10.52 5.22
N THR A 62 -5.70 -9.25 5.08
CA THR A 62 -6.71 -8.79 4.12
C THR A 62 -6.12 -8.66 2.72
N VAL A 63 -6.79 -9.27 1.75
CA VAL A 63 -6.51 -9.14 0.32
C VAL A 63 -7.54 -8.23 -0.31
N PHE A 64 -7.06 -7.26 -1.09
CA PHE A 64 -7.89 -6.31 -1.82
C PHE A 64 -7.95 -6.70 -3.31
N GLY A 65 -9.17 -6.86 -3.83
CA GLY A 65 -9.43 -7.33 -5.19
C GLY A 65 -8.88 -8.75 -5.44
N ASP A 66 -8.15 -8.94 -6.53
CA ASP A 66 -7.61 -10.25 -6.92
C ASP A 66 -6.29 -10.62 -6.18
N GLY A 67 -5.73 -9.70 -5.40
CA GLY A 67 -4.44 -9.87 -4.72
C GLY A 67 -3.30 -10.19 -5.69
N GLY A 68 -3.35 -9.60 -6.89
CA GLY A 68 -2.38 -9.81 -7.95
C GLY A 68 -0.98 -9.27 -7.64
N GLN A 69 -0.92 -8.24 -6.80
CA GLN A 69 0.29 -7.49 -6.52
C GLN A 69 0.55 -7.30 -5.04
N LEU A 70 1.82 -7.05 -4.71
CA LEU A 70 2.28 -6.82 -3.36
C LEU A 70 2.74 -5.36 -3.24
N ILE A 71 2.12 -4.61 -2.33
CA ILE A 71 2.46 -3.22 -2.02
C ILE A 71 3.02 -3.17 -0.61
N SER A 72 4.08 -2.39 -0.39
CA SER A 72 4.49 -2.01 0.96
C SER A 72 3.94 -0.65 1.35
N LEU A 73 3.41 -0.57 2.57
CA LEU A 73 3.10 0.67 3.25
C LEU A 73 4.08 0.91 4.38
N GLU A 74 4.80 2.02 4.32
CA GLU A 74 5.76 2.44 5.33
C GLU A 74 5.25 3.70 6.02
N PRO A 75 4.78 3.61 7.27
CA PRO A 75 4.49 4.79 8.06
C PRO A 75 5.78 5.56 8.34
N THR A 76 5.74 6.87 8.12
CA THR A 76 6.90 7.74 8.37
C THR A 76 7.26 7.76 9.86
N ASN A 77 6.27 7.60 10.74
CA ASN A 77 6.41 7.77 12.18
C ASN A 77 6.72 6.47 12.95
N SER A 78 6.32 5.29 12.45
CA SER A 78 6.49 4.01 13.16
C SER A 78 7.62 3.12 12.61
N ARG A 79 8.62 3.74 11.96
CA ARG A 79 9.86 3.04 11.57
C ARG A 79 10.46 2.34 12.81
N PRO A 80 10.80 1.06 12.73
CA PRO A 80 11.19 0.34 11.51
C PRO A 80 10.16 -0.68 10.99
N TRP A 81 8.86 -0.51 11.24
CA TRP A 81 7.84 -1.45 10.78
C TRP A 81 7.21 -1.00 9.47
N TYR A 82 6.97 -1.95 8.55
CA TYR A 82 6.20 -1.70 7.33
C TYR A 82 5.22 -2.84 7.09
N TYR A 83 4.08 -2.48 6.52
CA TYR A 83 2.98 -3.39 6.24
C TYR A 83 3.02 -3.83 4.78
N LEU A 84 2.78 -5.12 4.54
CA LEU A 84 2.67 -5.69 3.22
C LEU A 84 1.20 -5.99 2.95
N ILE A 85 0.70 -5.52 1.80
CA ILE A 85 -0.70 -5.64 1.41
C ILE A 85 -0.77 -6.28 0.02
N LEU A 86 -1.71 -7.21 -0.14
CA LEU A 86 -2.05 -7.76 -1.44
C LEU A 86 -3.13 -6.90 -2.11
N ALA A 87 -2.76 -6.29 -3.23
CA ALA A 87 -3.57 -5.33 -3.97
C ALA A 87 -3.96 -5.86 -5.36
N PRO A 88 -4.91 -5.20 -6.04
CA PRO A 88 -5.36 -5.60 -7.37
C PRO A 88 -4.23 -5.62 -8.43
N SER A 89 -4.33 -6.52 -9.40
CA SER A 89 -3.34 -6.68 -10.48
C SER A 89 -3.27 -5.51 -11.48
N ASN A 90 -4.26 -4.62 -11.47
CA ASN A 90 -4.35 -3.46 -12.36
C ASN A 90 -3.42 -2.29 -11.98
N ILE A 91 -2.70 -2.39 -10.86
CA ILE A 91 -1.78 -1.35 -10.37
C ILE A 91 -0.47 -1.45 -11.16
N GLU A 92 -0.29 -0.67 -12.23
CA GLU A 92 0.90 -0.83 -13.09
C GLU A 92 2.08 0.06 -12.67
N SER A 93 1.81 1.07 -11.85
CA SER A 93 2.79 2.08 -11.46
C SER A 93 2.70 2.48 -9.99
N LEU A 94 3.75 3.15 -9.51
CA LEU A 94 3.76 3.75 -8.17
C LEU A 94 2.63 4.78 -7.99
N ALA A 95 2.27 5.50 -9.06
CA ALA A 95 1.17 6.46 -9.02
C ALA A 95 -0.17 5.75 -8.79
N ASP A 96 -0.40 4.63 -9.48
CA ASP A 96 -1.61 3.82 -9.29
C ASP A 96 -1.66 3.20 -7.89
N ALA A 97 -0.50 2.80 -7.35
CA ALA A 97 -0.41 2.29 -5.98
C ALA A 97 -0.76 3.37 -4.95
N LEU A 98 -0.24 4.60 -5.12
CA LEU A 98 -0.58 5.74 -4.26
C LEU A 98 -2.06 6.11 -4.36
N GLU A 99 -2.62 6.11 -5.56
CA GLU A 99 -4.05 6.36 -5.79
C GLU A 99 -4.90 5.29 -5.12
N PHE A 100 -4.59 4.01 -5.34
CA PHE A 100 -5.26 2.88 -4.68
C PHE A 100 -5.23 2.99 -3.15
N VAL A 101 -4.08 3.29 -2.57
CA VAL A 101 -3.93 3.44 -1.11
C VAL A 101 -4.72 4.64 -0.61
N SER A 102 -4.74 5.75 -1.34
CA SER A 102 -5.52 6.94 -0.98
C SER A 102 -7.03 6.69 -1.07
N GLU A 103 -7.48 5.88 -2.02
CA GLU A 103 -8.90 5.56 -2.19
C GLU A 103 -9.39 4.53 -1.18
N ASN A 104 -8.52 3.61 -0.74
CA ASN A 104 -8.84 2.51 0.17
C ASN A 104 -8.22 2.71 1.56
N GLU A 105 -7.85 3.94 1.89
CA GLU A 105 -7.11 4.30 3.09
C GLU A 105 -7.80 3.76 4.36
N GLU A 106 -9.08 4.05 4.49
CA GLU A 106 -9.91 3.65 5.64
C GLU A 106 -9.99 2.12 5.79
N ALA A 107 -10.26 1.39 4.71
CA ALA A 107 -10.37 -0.07 4.74
C ALA A 107 -9.03 -0.76 5.05
N ILE A 108 -7.92 -0.18 4.56
CA ILE A 108 -6.57 -0.66 4.84
C ILE A 108 -6.23 -0.44 6.31
N PHE A 109 -6.46 0.75 6.85
CA PHE A 109 -6.17 1.04 8.26
C PHE A 109 -7.03 0.22 9.20
N GLN A 110 -8.33 0.12 8.92
CA GLN A 110 -9.21 -0.75 9.69
C GLN A 110 -8.70 -2.20 9.72
N SER A 111 -8.26 -2.74 8.59
CA SER A 111 -7.68 -4.10 8.54
C SER A 111 -6.41 -4.24 9.38
N ILE A 112 -5.57 -3.20 9.41
CA ILE A 112 -4.34 -3.19 10.21
C ILE A 112 -4.68 -3.12 11.70
N GLU A 113 -5.59 -2.24 12.10
CA GLU A 113 -6.05 -2.06 13.49
C GLU A 113 -6.74 -3.33 14.02
N GLU A 114 -7.59 -3.98 13.23
CA GLU A 114 -8.24 -5.23 13.62
C GLU A 114 -7.24 -6.37 13.91
N MET A 115 -6.09 -6.37 13.23
CA MET A 115 -5.06 -7.41 13.43
C MET A 115 -4.03 -7.07 14.50
N TYR A 116 -3.62 -5.81 14.59
CA TYR A 116 -2.50 -5.38 15.42
C TYR A 116 -2.93 -4.58 16.65
N GLY A 117 -4.22 -4.33 16.81
CA GLY A 117 -4.78 -3.45 17.82
C GLY A 117 -4.77 -1.99 17.36
N ASN A 118 -5.69 -1.22 17.91
CA ASN A 118 -5.66 0.22 17.75
C ASN A 118 -4.49 0.76 18.59
N PHE A 119 -3.53 1.43 17.95
CA PHE A 119 -2.38 1.99 18.68
C PHE A 119 -2.81 3.10 19.66
N ASP A 120 -4.01 3.67 19.46
CA ASP A 120 -4.57 4.73 20.29
C ASP A 120 -5.34 4.21 21.53
N ASP A 121 -5.63 2.90 21.65
CA ASP A 121 -6.43 2.37 22.78
C ASP A 121 -5.61 2.01 24.03
N ASP A 122 -4.28 2.10 24.00
CA ASP A 122 -3.41 1.77 25.14
C ASP A 122 -3.19 2.96 26.12
N ASP A 123 -3.76 4.14 25.85
CA ASP A 123 -3.62 5.35 26.69
C ASP A 123 -4.92 5.73 27.44
N ASP A 124 -5.86 4.80 27.62
CA ASP A 124 -7.11 5.01 28.37
C ASP A 124 -7.04 4.46 29.82
N ASP A 125 -5.89 4.65 30.49
CA ASP A 125 -5.81 4.55 31.96
C ASP A 125 -5.23 5.87 32.53
N ASP A 126 -6.16 6.74 32.92
CA ASP A 126 -6.00 7.89 33.79
C ASP A 126 -5.15 9.09 33.30
N ASN A 127 -5.71 9.98 32.46
CA ASN A 127 -5.72 11.45 32.71
C ASN A 127 -6.49 12.28 31.65
N ALA A 128 -7.67 12.75 32.08
CA ALA A 128 -8.21 14.11 31.94
C ALA A 128 -8.05 14.92 30.63
N ASP A 129 -9.21 15.26 30.04
CA ASP A 129 -9.54 16.55 29.40
C ASP A 129 -8.45 17.17 28.51
N LEU A 130 -8.31 16.66 27.28
CA LEU A 130 -7.74 17.42 26.18
C LEU A 130 -8.75 17.53 25.03
N ASP A 131 -9.47 18.65 25.01
CA ASP A 131 -10.11 19.26 23.84
C ASP A 131 -9.04 19.65 22.80
N GLY A 132 -8.44 18.62 22.21
CA GLY A 132 -7.38 18.72 21.24
C GLY A 132 -7.73 17.83 20.07
N SER A 133 -8.73 18.24 19.29
CA SER A 133 -8.88 17.77 17.91
C SER A 133 -7.53 17.96 17.23
N MET A 134 -6.72 16.90 17.17
CA MET A 134 -5.48 16.94 16.42
C MET A 134 -5.88 17.11 14.96
N PRO A 135 -5.38 18.15 14.28
CA PRO A 135 -5.58 18.24 12.85
C PRO A 135 -4.84 17.05 12.25
N LEU A 136 -5.60 16.04 11.79
CA LEU A 136 -5.13 15.10 10.79
C LEU A 136 -4.55 15.97 9.67
N ASN A 137 -3.23 16.08 9.62
CA ASN A 137 -2.56 16.86 8.60
C ASN A 137 -2.51 15.96 7.38
N ILE A 138 -3.46 16.18 6.47
CA ILE A 138 -3.80 15.40 5.26
C ILE A 138 -2.70 15.56 4.20
N GLY A 139 -1.50 15.10 4.52
CA GLY A 139 -0.43 14.87 3.56
C GLY A 139 0.16 13.51 3.91
N SER A 140 -0.61 12.45 3.59
CA SER A 140 -0.41 11.05 3.99
C SER A 140 1.05 10.75 4.35
N GLY A 141 1.33 10.66 5.65
CA GLY A 141 2.68 10.46 6.20
C GLY A 141 3.25 9.07 5.91
N TYR A 142 3.05 8.55 4.71
CA TYR A 142 3.37 7.19 4.30
C TYR A 142 4.16 7.23 2.99
N THR A 143 5.21 6.43 2.92
CA THR A 143 5.86 6.09 1.65
C THR A 143 5.33 4.74 1.21
N CYS A 144 4.84 4.63 -0.02
CA CYS A 144 4.52 3.33 -0.59
C CYS A 144 5.68 2.83 -1.44
N GLY A 145 5.95 1.53 -1.35
CA GLY A 145 6.90 0.82 -2.18
C GLY A 145 6.18 -0.19 -3.06
N TYR A 146 6.67 -0.34 -4.29
CA TYR A 146 6.09 -1.22 -5.30
C TYR A 146 7.01 -2.41 -5.54
N PHE A 147 6.49 -3.65 -5.39
CA PHE A 147 7.23 -4.86 -5.71
C PHE A 147 6.82 -5.39 -7.08
N ASP A 148 7.72 -5.26 -8.06
CA ASP A 148 7.53 -5.84 -9.38
C ASP A 148 7.42 -7.38 -9.33
N ASN A 149 6.36 -7.92 -9.94
CA ASN A 149 6.24 -9.29 -10.42
C ASN A 149 6.20 -10.46 -9.40
N TYR A 150 5.40 -10.37 -8.33
CA TYR A 150 5.21 -11.53 -7.43
C TYR A 150 4.51 -12.75 -8.08
N LYS A 151 3.48 -12.54 -8.92
CA LYS A 151 2.72 -13.65 -9.56
C LYS A 151 3.29 -14.14 -10.90
N LYS A 152 4.30 -13.49 -11.49
CA LYS A 152 4.73 -13.78 -12.88
C LYS A 152 5.36 -15.17 -13.07
N GLU A 153 5.73 -15.85 -11.99
CA GLU A 153 6.38 -17.17 -12.08
C GLU A 153 5.42 -18.36 -12.22
N LYS A 154 4.10 -18.20 -11.97
CA LYS A 154 3.17 -19.35 -11.96
C LYS A 154 2.48 -19.69 -13.29
N SER A 155 2.58 -18.85 -14.34
CA SER A 155 1.79 -19.05 -15.58
C SER A 155 2.53 -19.71 -16.74
N ALA A 156 3.77 -20.19 -16.58
CA ALA A 156 4.59 -20.64 -17.70
C ALA A 156 5.11 -22.09 -17.59
N THR A 157 4.23 -23.09 -17.63
CA THR A 157 4.55 -24.37 -18.33
C THR A 157 3.31 -25.20 -18.64
N PRO A 158 2.80 -25.21 -19.89
CA PRO A 158 2.13 -26.40 -20.41
C PRO A 158 3.22 -27.42 -20.78
N VAL A 159 3.42 -28.43 -19.92
CA VAL A 159 4.20 -29.62 -20.28
C VAL A 159 3.38 -30.39 -21.32
N SER A 160 3.61 -30.06 -22.60
CA SER A 160 3.06 -30.80 -23.72
C SER A 160 3.78 -32.14 -23.79
N GLN A 161 3.18 -33.19 -23.23
CA GLN A 161 3.63 -34.56 -23.44
C GLN A 161 3.41 -34.92 -24.92
N LYS A 162 4.50 -35.06 -25.68
CA LYS A 162 4.46 -35.66 -27.02
C LYS A 162 4.22 -37.15 -26.86
N SER A 163 3.14 -37.63 -27.49
CA SER A 163 2.86 -39.06 -27.73
C SER A 163 3.88 -39.69 -28.66
#